data_AF-A0A930SPA1-F1
#
_entry.id   AF-A0A930SPA1-F1
#
_cell.length_a   1.000
_cell.length_b   1.000
_cell.length_c   1.000
_cell.angle_alpha   90.00
_cell.angle_beta   90.00
_cell.angle_gamma   90.00
#
_symmetry.space_group_name_H-M   'P 1'
#
loop_
_entity.id
_entity.type
_entity.pdbx_description
1 polymer ?
#
loop_
_entity_poly.entity_id
_entity_poly.type
_entity_poly.pdbx_seq_one_letter_code
_entity_poly.pdbx_strand_id
1 'polypeptide(L)'
;MKGLVKTSLLTTSLTLLALGAGALPSQAGTLVGDWNYAIDSFTDGTDFGVVGEQSRFEFYGIAVKSTADKVFVGINSNLALTGFAHRNALNGSMTYGDLFFNFTGFGLDDANGSLFAVKFAEGNDSGVGQLGLYGNVTGQNTAQYNLGYGHLNQHTLNNNTIDPTMADLSNTDAYFQSGVNTNWKASTLIKTGDFLGGINLLGATDLADLGLDFSPFGTKGKYTFGFSFDRNLLPDGDYIAHVFAECLNDGMAIASTLRPVEIPPDSEDVPEPTMILGLAAVAGLVMSQRRTRIA
;
A
#
# COMPACT_ATOMS: atom_id res chain seq x y z
N MET A 1 78.94 -18.66 -8.92
CA MET A 1 77.88 -19.27 -9.77
C MET A 1 76.97 -20.05 -8.84
N LYS A 2 75.82 -19.47 -8.48
CA LYS A 2 74.49 -19.72 -9.08
C LYS A 2 74.05 -21.18 -8.85
N GLY A 3 72.97 -21.49 -8.17
CA GLY A 3 71.85 -20.68 -7.68
C GLY A 3 70.71 -21.65 -7.40
N LEU A 4 70.08 -21.45 -6.24
CA LEU A 4 69.23 -22.38 -5.51
C LEU A 4 67.86 -22.64 -6.17
N VAL A 5 67.33 -23.80 -5.84
CA VAL A 5 66.11 -24.43 -6.33
C VAL A 5 64.90 -24.06 -5.44
N LYS A 6 63.73 -23.94 -6.09
CA LYS A 6 62.35 -24.24 -5.64
C LYS A 6 61.49 -23.23 -4.83
N THR A 7 60.36 -22.91 -5.48
CA THR A 7 58.95 -22.80 -5.01
C THR A 7 58.61 -21.93 -3.81
N SER A 8 57.66 -20.99 -4.02
CA SER A 8 56.34 -21.03 -3.38
C SER A 8 55.35 -20.06 -4.03
N LEU A 9 54.09 -20.50 -4.08
CA LEU A 9 52.89 -19.77 -4.47
C LEU A 9 52.73 -18.48 -3.64
N LEU A 10 52.32 -17.40 -4.29
CA LEU A 10 51.52 -16.36 -3.64
C LEU A 10 50.21 -16.17 -4.39
N THR A 11 49.14 -16.49 -3.69
CA THR A 11 47.73 -16.23 -3.94
C THR A 11 47.46 -14.73 -3.89
N THR A 12 46.98 -14.15 -4.99
CA THR A 12 46.33 -12.84 -4.98
C THR A 12 44.83 -13.05 -4.86
N SER A 13 44.30 -12.79 -3.66
CA SER A 13 42.87 -12.76 -3.37
C SER A 13 42.23 -11.61 -4.13
N LEU A 14 41.43 -11.91 -5.16
CA LEU A 14 40.52 -10.95 -5.76
C LEU A 14 39.22 -10.98 -4.95
N THR A 15 39.07 -10.05 -4.01
CA THR A 15 37.83 -9.85 -3.27
C THR A 15 36.79 -9.28 -4.22
N LEU A 16 35.96 -10.17 -4.78
CA LEU A 16 34.74 -9.78 -5.48
C LEU A 16 33.76 -9.26 -4.42
N LEU A 17 33.76 -7.94 -4.18
CA LEU A 17 32.64 -7.32 -3.49
C LEU A 17 31.40 -7.53 -4.37
N ALA A 18 30.59 -8.50 -3.99
CA ALA A 18 29.20 -8.54 -4.40
C ALA A 18 28.55 -7.25 -3.89
N LEU A 19 28.47 -6.24 -4.76
CA LEU A 19 27.39 -5.27 -4.71
C LEU A 19 26.11 -6.07 -4.93
N GLY A 20 25.59 -6.61 -3.82
CA GLY A 20 24.19 -6.93 -3.69
C GLY A 20 23.43 -5.62 -3.79
N ALA A 21 23.27 -5.12 -5.02
CA ALA A 21 22.13 -4.32 -5.37
C ALA A 21 20.93 -5.25 -5.22
N GLY A 22 20.45 -5.38 -3.97
CA GLY A 22 19.06 -5.75 -3.78
C GLY A 22 18.28 -4.77 -4.62
N ALA A 23 17.54 -5.28 -5.61
CA ALA A 23 16.57 -4.47 -6.31
C ALA A 23 15.73 -3.79 -5.21
N LEU A 24 15.78 -2.46 -5.16
CA LEU A 24 14.82 -1.74 -4.34
C LEU A 24 13.45 -2.19 -4.85
N PRO A 25 12.51 -2.56 -3.97
CA PRO A 25 11.17 -2.93 -4.40
C PRO A 25 10.64 -1.80 -5.28
N SER A 26 10.12 -2.13 -6.45
CA SER A 26 9.65 -1.11 -7.39
C SER A 26 8.37 -0.49 -6.82
N GLN A 27 8.49 0.64 -6.12
CA GLN A 27 7.37 1.56 -5.97
C GLN A 27 7.03 2.07 -7.38
N ALA A 28 5.88 1.65 -7.91
CA ALA A 28 5.36 2.19 -9.16
C ALA A 28 4.75 3.60 -8.96
N GLY A 29 4.27 3.88 -7.75
CA GLY A 29 3.67 5.17 -7.39
C GLY A 29 4.68 6.31 -7.14
N THR A 30 4.15 7.53 -7.14
CA THR A 30 4.93 8.76 -6.89
C THR A 30 4.92 9.11 -5.41
N LEU A 31 6.10 9.18 -4.79
CA LEU A 31 6.23 9.60 -3.39
C LEU A 31 6.28 11.13 -3.29
N VAL A 32 5.29 11.74 -2.62
CA VAL A 32 5.28 13.17 -2.27
C VAL A 32 5.08 13.32 -0.77
N GLY A 33 6.11 13.82 -0.07
CA GLY A 33 6.17 13.74 1.39
C GLY A 33 6.25 12.27 1.83
N ASP A 34 5.35 11.87 2.73
CA ASP A 34 5.25 10.48 3.23
C ASP A 34 4.11 9.68 2.57
N TRP A 35 3.51 10.22 1.50
CA TRP A 35 2.38 9.61 0.81
C TRP A 35 2.85 9.03 -0.53
N ASN A 36 2.53 7.75 -0.76
CA ASN A 36 2.68 7.10 -2.05
C ASN A 36 1.37 7.28 -2.84
N TYR A 37 1.45 7.94 -4.00
CA TYR A 37 0.30 8.26 -4.86
C TYR A 37 0.29 7.37 -6.10
N ALA A 38 -0.89 6.88 -6.45
CA ALA A 38 -1.21 6.34 -7.76
C ALA A 38 -2.31 7.21 -8.37
N ILE A 39 -2.06 7.72 -9.58
CA ILE A 39 -2.95 8.66 -10.28
C ILE A 39 -3.54 7.95 -11.48
N ASP A 40 -4.85 8.01 -11.59
CA ASP A 40 -5.59 7.35 -12.66
C ASP A 40 -5.71 8.21 -13.91
N SER A 41 -6.20 7.60 -14.99
CA SER A 41 -6.67 8.33 -16.15
C SER A 41 -7.84 9.23 -15.74
N PHE A 42 -7.98 10.39 -16.38
CA PHE A 42 -9.09 11.32 -16.11
C PHE A 42 -10.19 11.21 -17.19
N THR A 43 -10.13 10.12 -17.97
CA THR A 43 -10.88 9.95 -19.22
C THR A 43 -11.49 8.57 -19.40
N ASP A 44 -11.60 7.76 -18.35
CA ASP A 44 -12.05 6.38 -18.46
C ASP A 44 -13.19 5.99 -17.51
N GLY A 45 -13.41 6.68 -16.40
CA GLY A 45 -14.61 6.50 -15.61
C GLY A 45 -15.88 6.76 -16.43
N THR A 46 -16.88 5.90 -16.30
CA THR A 46 -18.07 5.94 -17.17
C THR A 46 -19.39 5.99 -16.42
N ASP A 47 -20.39 6.61 -17.03
CA ASP A 47 -21.69 6.84 -16.39
C ASP A 47 -22.81 7.14 -17.40
N PHE A 48 -23.71 6.19 -17.68
CA PHE A 48 -24.85 6.32 -18.62
C PHE A 48 -24.55 7.12 -19.91
N GLY A 49 -23.41 6.84 -20.56
CA GLY A 49 -22.97 7.50 -21.79
C GLY A 49 -22.12 8.76 -21.60
N VAL A 50 -21.80 9.12 -20.37
CA VAL A 50 -20.78 10.12 -20.00
C VAL A 50 -19.48 9.39 -19.66
N VAL A 51 -18.34 9.98 -20.03
CA VAL A 51 -16.99 9.40 -19.84
C VAL A 51 -16.04 10.48 -19.31
N GLY A 52 -15.08 10.09 -18.49
CA GLY A 52 -14.02 10.95 -17.97
C GLY A 52 -14.50 11.90 -16.90
N GLU A 53 -13.86 13.07 -16.79
CA GLU A 53 -14.10 14.08 -15.74
C GLU A 53 -15.58 14.44 -15.45
N GLN A 54 -16.49 14.26 -16.42
CA GLN A 54 -17.93 14.52 -16.25
C GLN A 54 -18.72 13.34 -15.67
N SER A 55 -18.14 12.14 -15.69
CA SER A 55 -18.67 10.92 -15.10
C SER A 55 -18.75 11.06 -13.59
N ARG A 56 -19.86 10.61 -13.01
CA ARG A 56 -19.99 10.49 -11.54
C ARG A 56 -19.10 9.40 -10.96
N PHE A 57 -18.66 8.45 -11.78
CA PHE A 57 -17.84 7.34 -11.35
C PHE A 57 -16.35 7.57 -11.57
N GLU A 58 -15.93 8.74 -12.10
CA GLU A 58 -14.53 9.06 -12.32
C GLU A 58 -13.70 8.99 -11.03
N PHE A 59 -12.68 8.13 -11.01
CA PHE A 59 -11.68 8.03 -9.96
C PHE A 59 -10.41 8.74 -10.45
N TYR A 60 -9.76 9.53 -9.60
CA TYR A 60 -8.61 10.34 -10.04
C TYR A 60 -7.31 9.91 -9.37
N GLY A 61 -7.38 9.44 -8.12
CA GLY A 61 -6.18 9.01 -7.42
C GLY A 61 -6.46 8.35 -6.09
N ILE A 62 -5.56 7.45 -5.73
CA ILE A 62 -5.46 6.82 -4.43
C ILE A 62 -4.07 7.10 -3.86
N ALA A 63 -4.00 7.34 -2.56
CA ALA A 63 -2.75 7.55 -1.88
C ALA A 63 -2.69 6.74 -0.59
N VAL A 64 -1.52 6.21 -0.27
CA VAL A 64 -1.29 5.47 0.97
C VAL A 64 -0.12 6.06 1.73
N LYS A 65 -0.31 6.27 3.03
CA LYS A 65 0.73 6.62 4.00
C LYS A 65 0.74 5.61 5.12
N SER A 66 1.92 5.17 5.52
CA SER A 66 2.08 4.29 6.68
C SER A 66 3.00 4.94 7.72
N THR A 67 2.64 4.78 8.98
CA THR A 67 3.47 5.11 10.15
C THR A 67 3.79 3.81 10.89
N ALA A 68 4.46 3.91 12.05
CA ALA A 68 4.66 2.76 12.92
C ALA A 68 3.31 2.13 13.38
N ASP A 69 2.29 2.95 13.60
CA ASP A 69 1.05 2.51 14.25
C ASP A 69 -0.15 2.38 13.30
N LYS A 70 -0.16 3.16 12.22
CA LYS A 70 -1.33 3.30 11.34
C LYS A 70 -0.98 3.22 9.87
N VAL A 71 -1.90 2.65 9.10
CA VAL A 71 -2.01 2.86 7.64
C VAL A 71 -3.14 3.84 7.39
N PHE A 72 -2.90 4.81 6.53
CA PHE A 72 -3.85 5.81 6.05
C PHE A 72 -4.03 5.64 4.55
N VAL A 73 -5.28 5.70 4.09
CA VAL A 73 -5.64 5.68 2.67
C VAL A 73 -6.44 6.93 2.37
N GLY A 74 -6.09 7.64 1.30
CA GLY A 74 -6.85 8.76 0.75
C GLY A 74 -7.31 8.43 -0.67
N ILE A 75 -8.53 8.82 -1.02
CA ILE A 75 -9.17 8.61 -2.32
C ILE A 75 -9.69 9.97 -2.82
N ASN A 76 -9.43 10.29 -4.09
CA ASN A 76 -10.03 11.40 -4.80
C ASN A 76 -10.86 10.91 -5.98
N SER A 77 -12.12 11.33 -6.07
CA SER A 77 -13.08 10.84 -7.06
C SER A 77 -14.25 11.82 -7.28
N ASN A 78 -15.07 11.55 -8.29
CA ASN A 78 -16.40 12.13 -8.45
C ASN A 78 -17.51 11.33 -7.73
N LEU A 79 -17.23 10.10 -7.29
CA LEU A 79 -18.20 9.27 -6.58
C LEU A 79 -18.24 9.64 -5.09
N ALA A 80 -19.40 10.02 -4.58
CA ALA A 80 -19.55 10.28 -3.16
C ALA A 80 -19.37 8.97 -2.35
N LEU A 81 -18.87 9.05 -1.11
CA LEU A 81 -18.76 7.88 -0.23
C LEU A 81 -20.11 7.18 0.02
N THR A 82 -21.22 7.93 0.00
CA THR A 82 -22.59 7.39 0.07
C THR A 82 -23.06 6.72 -1.22
N GLY A 83 -22.26 6.82 -2.29
CA GLY A 83 -22.56 6.37 -3.64
C GLY A 83 -23.59 7.22 -4.38
N PHE A 84 -24.06 6.67 -5.49
CA PHE A 84 -25.07 7.24 -6.36
C PHE A 84 -26.38 6.46 -6.27
N ALA A 85 -27.42 7.10 -5.73
CA ALA A 85 -28.74 6.49 -5.58
C ALA A 85 -29.36 6.14 -6.95
N HIS A 86 -29.71 4.88 -7.15
CA HIS A 86 -30.37 4.40 -8.36
C HIS A 86 -31.31 3.24 -8.07
N ARG A 87 -32.60 3.39 -8.42
CA ARG A 87 -33.68 2.44 -8.07
C ARG A 87 -33.50 0.99 -8.57
N ASN A 88 -32.65 0.78 -9.58
CA ASN A 88 -32.39 -0.54 -10.15
C ASN A 88 -31.06 -1.15 -9.67
N ALA A 89 -30.32 -0.45 -8.80
CA ALA A 89 -29.15 -1.03 -8.13
C ALA A 89 -29.61 -1.97 -7.00
N LEU A 90 -28.80 -2.97 -6.67
CA LEU A 90 -29.19 -4.08 -5.78
C LEU A 90 -29.75 -3.61 -4.43
N ASN A 91 -29.12 -2.59 -3.85
CA ASN A 91 -29.52 -1.98 -2.58
C ASN A 91 -30.05 -0.54 -2.74
N GLY A 92 -30.36 -0.13 -3.97
CA GLY A 92 -30.82 1.22 -4.29
C GLY A 92 -29.71 2.27 -4.44
N SER A 93 -28.43 1.89 -4.34
CA SER A 93 -27.26 2.75 -4.58
C SER A 93 -26.20 2.00 -5.37
N MET A 94 -25.43 2.74 -6.18
CA MET A 94 -24.19 2.29 -6.79
C MET A 94 -23.03 2.99 -6.08
N THR A 95 -22.22 2.23 -5.36
CA THR A 95 -21.23 2.73 -4.40
C THR A 95 -19.82 2.23 -4.73
N TYR A 96 -18.90 2.47 -3.80
CA TYR A 96 -17.58 1.87 -3.83
C TYR A 96 -17.64 0.38 -3.54
N GLY A 97 -16.83 -0.38 -4.26
CA GLY A 97 -16.36 -1.68 -3.80
C GLY A 97 -15.54 -1.58 -2.51
N ASP A 98 -15.01 -2.71 -2.08
CA ASP A 98 -14.06 -2.75 -0.97
C ASP A 98 -12.63 -2.52 -1.49
N LEU A 99 -11.76 -1.96 -0.65
CA LEU A 99 -10.34 -1.80 -0.99
C LEU A 99 -9.59 -3.08 -0.62
N PHE A 100 -9.12 -3.83 -1.61
CA PHE A 100 -8.35 -5.04 -1.41
C PHE A 100 -6.86 -4.74 -1.26
N PHE A 101 -6.16 -5.61 -0.54
CA PHE A 101 -4.71 -5.65 -0.46
C PHE A 101 -4.25 -7.09 -0.70
N ASN A 102 -3.34 -7.28 -1.65
CA ASN A 102 -2.75 -8.57 -2.00
C ASN A 102 -1.24 -8.53 -1.78
N PHE A 103 -0.79 -9.24 -0.75
CA PHE A 103 0.62 -9.41 -0.37
C PHE A 103 1.23 -10.72 -0.88
N THR A 104 0.48 -11.52 -1.65
CA THR A 104 0.89 -12.89 -2.01
C THR A 104 1.92 -12.93 -3.14
N GLY A 105 2.03 -11.86 -3.93
CA GLY A 105 2.81 -11.83 -5.17
C GLY A 105 2.16 -12.59 -6.34
N PHE A 106 0.96 -13.17 -6.15
CA PHE A 106 0.18 -13.81 -7.20
C PHE A 106 -0.95 -12.90 -7.70
N GLY A 107 -1.55 -13.26 -8.84
CA GLY A 107 -2.74 -12.60 -9.33
C GLY A 107 -3.98 -12.81 -8.45
N LEU A 108 -5.02 -12.03 -8.70
CA LEU A 108 -6.18 -11.88 -7.83
C LEU A 108 -7.00 -13.16 -7.64
N ASP A 109 -7.13 -14.00 -8.69
CA ASP A 109 -7.85 -15.28 -8.59
C ASP A 109 -7.08 -16.27 -7.72
N ASP A 110 -5.75 -16.33 -7.89
CA ASP A 110 -4.88 -17.25 -7.14
C ASP A 110 -4.72 -16.82 -5.67
N ALA A 111 -4.78 -15.53 -5.40
CA ALA A 111 -4.71 -14.97 -4.05
C ALA A 111 -6.04 -15.07 -3.29
N ASN A 112 -7.14 -15.44 -3.95
CA ASN A 112 -8.48 -15.47 -3.36
C ASN A 112 -8.53 -16.40 -2.13
N GLY A 113 -9.00 -15.86 -1.00
CA GLY A 113 -8.96 -16.53 0.31
C GLY A 113 -7.71 -16.23 1.14
N SER A 114 -6.71 -15.56 0.56
CA SER A 114 -5.50 -15.04 1.23
C SER A 114 -5.39 -13.51 1.13
N LEU A 115 -6.44 -12.85 0.65
CA LEU A 115 -6.51 -11.39 0.53
C LEU A 115 -6.80 -10.74 1.87
N PHE A 116 -6.42 -9.48 1.98
CA PHE A 116 -6.98 -8.55 2.96
C PHE A 116 -7.89 -7.57 2.23
N ALA A 117 -8.89 -7.02 2.90
CA ALA A 117 -9.71 -5.97 2.31
C ALA A 117 -10.37 -5.08 3.37
N VAL A 118 -10.61 -3.83 3.03
CA VAL A 118 -11.30 -2.87 3.89
C VAL A 118 -12.69 -2.60 3.34
N LYS A 119 -13.72 -2.90 4.14
CA LYS A 119 -15.07 -2.38 3.93
C LYS A 119 -15.14 -1.00 4.55
N PHE A 120 -15.23 0.02 3.71
CA PHE A 120 -15.28 1.43 4.14
C PHE A 120 -16.56 2.16 3.71
N ALA A 121 -17.26 1.67 2.69
CA ALA A 121 -18.56 2.18 2.29
C ALA A 121 -19.67 1.37 2.98
N GLU A 122 -20.52 2.05 3.76
CA GLU A 122 -21.61 1.38 4.48
C GLU A 122 -22.61 0.72 3.52
N GLY A 123 -22.98 1.47 2.47
CA GLY A 123 -24.03 1.09 1.52
C GLY A 123 -23.56 0.26 0.33
N ASN A 124 -22.41 -0.42 0.40
CA ASN A 124 -21.99 -1.33 -0.66
C ASN A 124 -22.51 -2.76 -0.44
N ASP A 125 -22.49 -3.58 -1.48
CA ASP A 125 -23.04 -4.94 -1.46
C ASP A 125 -22.08 -6.02 -0.93
N SER A 126 -21.17 -5.67 -0.01
CA SER A 126 -20.27 -6.65 0.60
C SER A 126 -21.04 -7.73 1.36
N GLY A 127 -20.53 -8.96 1.33
CA GLY A 127 -21.04 -10.07 2.12
C GLY A 127 -20.73 -9.98 3.62
N VAL A 128 -19.97 -8.96 4.04
CA VAL A 128 -19.64 -8.64 5.44
C VAL A 128 -20.33 -7.34 5.86
N GLY A 129 -20.81 -7.29 7.11
CA GLY A 129 -21.69 -6.21 7.56
C GLY A 129 -21.00 -5.01 8.23
N GLN A 130 -19.81 -5.19 8.80
CA GLN A 130 -19.17 -4.16 9.64
C GLN A 130 -18.12 -3.38 8.83
N LEU A 131 -18.03 -2.06 9.05
CA LEU A 131 -16.89 -1.28 8.53
C LEU A 131 -15.60 -1.72 9.21
N GLY A 132 -14.58 -2.04 8.44
CA GLY A 132 -13.32 -2.53 9.00
C GLY A 132 -12.43 -3.24 8.00
N LEU A 133 -11.26 -3.63 8.52
CA LEU A 133 -10.30 -4.47 7.83
C LEU A 133 -10.62 -5.94 8.08
N TYR A 134 -10.57 -6.71 7.00
CA TYR A 134 -10.80 -8.15 6.96
C TYR A 134 -9.57 -8.87 6.41
N GLY A 135 -9.31 -10.07 6.94
CA GLY A 135 -8.33 -11.03 6.42
C GLY A 135 -8.99 -12.29 5.88
N ASN A 136 -8.20 -13.17 5.26
CA ASN A 136 -8.68 -14.40 4.63
C ASN A 136 -9.84 -14.14 3.65
N VAL A 137 -9.75 -13.01 2.94
CA VAL A 137 -10.86 -12.48 2.14
C VAL A 137 -11.01 -13.28 0.86
N THR A 138 -12.26 -13.66 0.56
CA THR A 138 -12.66 -14.03 -0.80
C THR A 138 -13.45 -12.90 -1.44
N GLY A 139 -13.23 -12.68 -2.73
CA GLY A 139 -13.90 -11.65 -3.50
C GLY A 139 -15.20 -12.11 -4.16
N GLN A 140 -16.06 -11.15 -4.46
CA GLN A 140 -17.21 -11.29 -5.35
C GLN A 140 -17.33 -10.06 -6.26
N ASN A 141 -18.18 -10.20 -7.27
CA ASN A 141 -18.57 -9.13 -8.17
C ASN A 141 -20.11 -9.02 -8.18
N THR A 142 -20.63 -7.83 -7.90
CA THR A 142 -22.07 -7.54 -7.95
C THR A 142 -22.45 -6.60 -9.08
N ALA A 143 -21.52 -6.29 -10.00
CA ALA A 143 -21.72 -5.31 -11.07
C ALA A 143 -22.95 -5.63 -11.93
N GLN A 144 -23.28 -6.91 -12.14
CA GLN A 144 -24.49 -7.32 -12.87
C GLN A 144 -25.79 -6.81 -12.26
N TYR A 145 -25.81 -6.61 -10.94
CA TYR A 145 -26.96 -6.10 -10.19
C TYR A 145 -26.92 -4.58 -10.01
N ASN A 146 -25.78 -3.97 -10.33
CA ASN A 146 -25.52 -2.54 -10.19
C ASN A 146 -25.29 -1.87 -11.54
N LEU A 147 -25.94 -2.38 -12.61
CA LEU A 147 -25.91 -1.81 -13.96
C LEU A 147 -24.50 -1.61 -14.53
N GLY A 148 -23.58 -2.45 -14.07
CA GLY A 148 -22.17 -2.33 -14.32
C GLY A 148 -21.67 -3.17 -15.48
N TYR A 149 -20.34 -3.15 -15.66
CA TYR A 149 -19.65 -3.95 -16.66
C TYR A 149 -19.38 -5.37 -16.15
N GLY A 150 -19.39 -6.33 -17.07
CA GLY A 150 -19.06 -7.73 -16.83
C GLY A 150 -17.61 -7.95 -16.44
N HIS A 151 -16.70 -7.21 -17.05
CA HIS A 151 -15.26 -7.36 -16.88
C HIS A 151 -14.53 -6.08 -17.31
N LEU A 152 -13.24 -5.97 -16.99
CA LEU A 152 -12.46 -4.74 -17.22
C LEU A 152 -12.33 -4.38 -18.72
N ASN A 153 -12.20 -5.37 -19.61
CA ASN A 153 -12.21 -5.09 -21.05
C ASN A 153 -13.57 -4.59 -21.57
N GLN A 154 -14.69 -4.96 -20.94
CA GLN A 154 -15.99 -4.45 -21.35
C GLN A 154 -16.13 -2.96 -21.01
N HIS A 155 -15.63 -2.56 -19.85
CA HIS A 155 -15.57 -1.16 -19.42
C HIS A 155 -14.77 -0.31 -20.43
N THR A 156 -13.64 -0.80 -20.91
CA THR A 156 -12.79 -0.03 -21.83
C THR A 156 -13.29 -0.01 -23.28
N LEU A 157 -13.64 -1.17 -23.83
CA LEU A 157 -13.99 -1.30 -25.24
C LEU A 157 -15.36 -0.69 -25.60
N ASN A 158 -16.31 -0.67 -24.68
CA ASN A 158 -17.69 -0.28 -25.00
C ASN A 158 -17.96 1.24 -24.90
N ASN A 159 -17.07 2.02 -24.28
CA ASN A 159 -17.37 3.42 -23.97
C ASN A 159 -16.46 4.42 -24.68
N ASN A 160 -15.60 3.98 -25.60
CA ASN A 160 -14.58 4.84 -26.22
C ASN A 160 -13.74 5.56 -25.15
N THR A 161 -13.40 4.86 -24.05
CA THR A 161 -12.47 5.41 -23.06
C THR A 161 -11.14 5.70 -23.74
N ILE A 162 -10.50 6.80 -23.34
CA ILE A 162 -9.21 7.21 -23.91
C ILE A 162 -8.14 6.85 -22.88
N ASP A 163 -7.16 6.05 -23.31
CA ASP A 163 -6.04 5.58 -22.48
C ASP A 163 -6.48 5.11 -21.09
N PRO A 164 -7.37 4.09 -21.00
CA PRO A 164 -7.88 3.64 -19.72
C PRO A 164 -6.79 2.98 -18.88
N THR A 165 -6.73 3.33 -17.61
CA THR A 165 -5.80 2.77 -16.63
C THR A 165 -6.56 2.33 -15.39
N MET A 166 -5.81 1.84 -14.41
CA MET A 166 -6.28 1.62 -13.04
C MET A 166 -5.21 2.24 -12.14
N ALA A 167 -4.85 3.49 -12.40
CA ALA A 167 -3.67 4.16 -11.90
C ALA A 167 -2.33 3.42 -12.15
N ASP A 168 -1.71 2.79 -11.14
CA ASP A 168 -0.39 2.15 -11.30
C ASP A 168 -0.44 0.91 -12.21
N LEU A 169 -1.62 0.31 -12.41
CA LEU A 169 -1.81 -0.87 -13.23
C LEU A 169 -2.57 -0.54 -14.52
N SER A 170 -2.31 -1.31 -15.58
CA SER A 170 -3.19 -1.33 -16.75
C SER A 170 -4.50 -2.04 -16.39
N ASN A 171 -5.60 -1.64 -17.03
CA ASN A 171 -6.87 -2.38 -17.04
C ASN A 171 -6.75 -3.85 -17.50
N THR A 172 -5.67 -4.19 -18.21
CA THR A 172 -5.36 -5.56 -18.69
C THR A 172 -4.23 -6.24 -17.94
N ASP A 173 -3.79 -5.67 -16.81
CA ASP A 173 -2.68 -6.20 -16.03
C ASP A 173 -2.92 -7.66 -15.62
N ALA A 174 -1.85 -8.45 -15.64
CA ALA A 174 -1.88 -9.87 -15.28
C ALA A 174 -2.38 -10.10 -13.85
N TYR A 175 -2.25 -9.10 -12.97
CA TYR A 175 -2.84 -9.10 -11.63
C TYR A 175 -4.33 -9.42 -11.64
N PHE A 176 -5.12 -8.84 -12.57
CA PHE A 176 -6.58 -8.99 -12.57
C PHE A 176 -7.06 -10.32 -13.17
N GLN A 177 -6.18 -11.09 -13.81
CA GLN A 177 -6.43 -12.45 -14.30
C GLN A 177 -7.80 -12.63 -15.01
N SER A 178 -8.67 -13.51 -14.51
CA SER A 178 -9.96 -13.79 -15.14
C SER A 178 -10.89 -12.57 -15.15
N GLY A 179 -10.67 -11.60 -14.25
CA GLY A 179 -11.41 -10.33 -14.20
C GLY A 179 -11.25 -9.43 -15.42
N VAL A 180 -10.21 -9.64 -16.24
CA VAL A 180 -9.99 -8.85 -17.46
C VAL A 180 -11.04 -9.16 -18.54
N ASN A 181 -11.36 -10.45 -18.75
CA ASN A 181 -12.14 -10.92 -19.90
C ASN A 181 -13.32 -11.83 -19.56
N THR A 182 -13.49 -12.23 -18.29
CA THR A 182 -14.55 -13.15 -17.89
C THR A 182 -15.59 -12.41 -17.06
N ASN A 183 -16.84 -12.49 -17.50
CA ASN A 183 -17.96 -11.87 -16.82
C ASN A 183 -17.99 -12.23 -15.33
N TRP A 184 -18.11 -11.18 -14.51
CA TRP A 184 -18.35 -11.22 -13.07
C TRP A 184 -17.20 -11.86 -12.26
N LYS A 185 -15.97 -11.77 -12.80
CA LYS A 185 -14.78 -12.32 -12.14
C LYS A 185 -13.86 -11.29 -11.48
N ALA A 186 -13.90 -10.03 -11.91
CA ALA A 186 -13.13 -8.97 -11.25
C ALA A 186 -13.72 -8.72 -9.85
N SER A 187 -12.94 -9.00 -8.80
CA SER A 187 -13.43 -8.87 -7.42
C SER A 187 -13.54 -7.40 -7.03
N THR A 188 -14.77 -6.94 -6.83
CA THR A 188 -15.10 -5.57 -6.41
C THR A 188 -15.47 -5.49 -4.93
N LEU A 189 -15.94 -6.58 -4.33
CA LEU A 189 -16.47 -6.60 -2.96
C LEU A 189 -16.02 -7.85 -2.22
N ILE A 190 -15.88 -7.75 -0.90
CA ILE A 190 -15.68 -8.87 0.01
C ILE A 190 -16.92 -9.76 -0.06
N LYS A 191 -16.73 -11.03 -0.37
CA LYS A 191 -17.76 -12.07 -0.25
C LYS A 191 -17.77 -12.64 1.17
N THR A 192 -16.59 -13.03 1.65
CA THR A 192 -16.36 -13.55 3.00
C THR A 192 -15.00 -13.06 3.49
N GLY A 193 -14.82 -12.97 4.80
CA GLY A 193 -13.53 -12.68 5.43
C GLY A 193 -13.68 -12.64 6.96
N ASP A 194 -12.55 -12.70 7.65
CA ASP A 194 -12.47 -12.61 9.10
C ASP A 194 -12.22 -11.16 9.51
N PHE A 195 -13.05 -10.61 10.38
CA PHE A 195 -12.86 -9.24 10.87
C PHE A 195 -11.59 -9.15 11.73
N LEU A 196 -10.66 -8.28 11.34
CA LEU A 196 -9.39 -8.07 12.04
C LEU A 196 -9.41 -6.82 12.93
N GLY A 197 -10.10 -5.77 12.49
CA GLY A 197 -10.15 -4.51 13.25
C GLY A 197 -11.00 -3.44 12.57
N GLY A 198 -11.43 -2.46 13.36
CA GLY A 198 -12.20 -1.32 12.86
C GLY A 198 -11.34 -0.33 12.08
N ILE A 199 -12.02 0.56 11.36
CA ILE A 199 -11.40 1.70 10.67
C ILE A 199 -11.88 3.02 11.27
N ASN A 200 -11.07 4.07 11.13
CA ASN A 200 -11.52 5.44 11.34
C ASN A 200 -11.70 6.11 9.98
N LEU A 201 -12.92 6.54 9.66
CA LEU A 201 -13.17 7.34 8.45
C LEU A 201 -12.57 8.73 8.61
N LEU A 202 -12.01 9.27 7.53
CA LEU A 202 -11.32 10.56 7.49
C LEU A 202 -11.93 11.43 6.39
N GLY A 203 -12.25 12.68 6.73
CA GLY A 203 -12.68 13.67 5.76
C GLY A 203 -11.50 14.35 5.05
N ALA A 204 -11.80 15.19 4.07
CA ALA A 204 -10.78 15.95 3.34
C ALA A 204 -9.86 16.78 4.25
N THR A 205 -10.40 17.42 5.29
CA THR A 205 -9.61 18.22 6.24
C THR A 205 -8.66 17.35 7.05
N ASP A 206 -9.13 16.23 7.60
CA ASP A 206 -8.29 15.31 8.39
C ASP A 206 -7.12 14.77 7.56
N LEU A 207 -7.36 14.47 6.29
CA LEU A 207 -6.33 14.00 5.36
C LEU A 207 -5.34 15.10 4.97
N ALA A 208 -5.81 16.34 4.75
CA ALA A 208 -4.95 17.47 4.47
C ALA A 208 -4.02 17.78 5.66
N ASP A 209 -4.52 17.68 6.89
CA ASP A 209 -3.73 17.83 8.11
C ASP A 209 -2.64 16.73 8.26
N LEU A 210 -2.86 15.56 7.65
CA LEU A 210 -1.87 14.47 7.53
C LEU A 210 -0.89 14.65 6.35
N GLY A 211 -1.04 15.74 5.58
CA GLY A 211 -0.20 16.11 4.45
C GLY A 211 -0.61 15.48 3.11
N LEU A 212 -1.85 14.97 2.99
CA LEU A 212 -2.36 14.50 1.69
C LEU A 212 -2.64 15.70 0.78
N ASP A 213 -2.07 15.69 -0.43
CA ASP A 213 -2.30 16.72 -1.44
C ASP A 213 -2.24 16.10 -2.85
N PHE A 214 -3.40 16.00 -3.50
CA PHE A 214 -3.47 15.54 -4.89
C PHE A 214 -3.31 16.68 -5.92
N SER A 215 -3.28 17.94 -5.50
CA SER A 215 -3.21 19.09 -6.41
C SER A 215 -1.99 19.11 -7.35
N PRO A 216 -0.79 18.61 -6.97
CA PRO A 216 0.36 18.55 -7.88
C PRO A 216 0.13 17.67 -9.11
N PHE A 217 -0.81 16.72 -9.02
CA PHE A 217 -1.16 15.79 -10.10
C PHE A 217 -2.34 16.28 -10.94
N GLY A 218 -2.91 17.43 -10.60
CA GLY A 218 -4.03 18.02 -11.33
C GLY A 218 -5.35 17.27 -11.18
N THR A 219 -5.48 16.39 -10.18
CA THR A 219 -6.74 15.66 -9.89
C THR A 219 -7.89 16.63 -9.65
N LYS A 220 -9.09 16.29 -10.12
CA LYS A 220 -10.27 17.18 -10.06
C LYS A 220 -11.48 16.54 -9.39
N GLY A 221 -11.29 15.44 -8.68
CA GLY A 221 -12.37 14.73 -8.01
C GLY A 221 -13.12 15.65 -7.07
N LYS A 222 -14.45 15.62 -7.18
CA LYS A 222 -15.38 16.36 -6.33
C LYS A 222 -15.25 16.03 -4.84
N TYR A 223 -14.85 14.80 -4.52
CA TYR A 223 -14.74 14.29 -3.17
C TYR A 223 -13.33 13.81 -2.87
N THR A 224 -12.84 14.19 -1.69
CA THR A 224 -11.65 13.60 -1.08
C THR A 224 -12.04 13.07 0.28
N PHE A 225 -11.81 11.79 0.51
CA PHE A 225 -12.07 11.12 1.78
C PHE A 225 -11.11 9.93 1.92
N GLY A 226 -11.14 9.29 3.07
CA GLY A 226 -10.23 8.19 3.33
C GLY A 226 -10.56 7.47 4.62
N PHE A 227 -9.62 6.65 5.05
CA PHE A 227 -9.71 5.95 6.31
C PHE A 227 -8.34 5.57 6.85
N SER A 228 -8.30 5.19 8.12
CA SER A 228 -7.12 4.61 8.76
C SER A 228 -7.45 3.37 9.56
N PHE A 229 -6.47 2.49 9.72
CA PHE A 229 -6.55 1.28 10.53
C PHE A 229 -5.19 0.95 11.14
N ASP A 230 -5.16 0.02 12.10
CA ASP A 230 -3.94 -0.39 12.79
C ASP A 230 -2.97 -1.08 11.83
N ARG A 231 -1.73 -0.56 11.78
CA ARG A 231 -0.67 -1.04 10.89
C ARG A 231 -0.33 -2.51 11.09
N ASN A 232 -0.40 -2.99 12.34
CA ASN A 232 -0.05 -4.36 12.71
C ASN A 232 -1.08 -5.41 12.26
N LEU A 233 -2.18 -4.99 11.65
CA LEU A 233 -3.18 -5.90 11.09
C LEU A 233 -2.85 -6.36 9.66
N LEU A 234 -1.86 -5.73 9.02
CA LEU A 234 -1.35 -6.14 7.71
C LEU A 234 0.07 -6.70 7.83
N PRO A 235 0.42 -7.68 6.97
CA PRO A 235 1.80 -8.16 6.87
C PRO A 235 2.70 -7.08 6.28
N ASP A 236 4.00 -7.22 6.52
CA ASP A 236 5.02 -6.42 5.86
C ASP A 236 5.30 -6.96 4.46
N GLY A 237 5.80 -6.09 3.57
CA GLY A 237 6.24 -6.47 2.23
C GLY A 237 5.50 -5.74 1.11
N ASP A 238 5.76 -6.18 -0.11
CA ASP A 238 5.16 -5.62 -1.31
C ASP A 238 3.70 -6.05 -1.44
N TYR A 239 2.86 -5.13 -1.89
CA TYR A 239 1.46 -5.40 -2.15
C TYR A 239 0.94 -4.61 -3.34
N ILE A 240 -0.11 -5.17 -3.94
CA ILE A 240 -1.02 -4.44 -4.82
C ILE A 240 -2.31 -4.24 -4.04
N ALA A 241 -2.75 -2.99 -3.96
CA ALA A 241 -4.09 -2.66 -3.46
C ALA A 241 -4.95 -2.14 -4.59
N HIS A 242 -6.23 -2.53 -4.62
CA HIS A 242 -7.16 -2.07 -5.65
C HIS A 242 -8.56 -1.84 -5.09
N VAL A 243 -9.26 -0.88 -5.68
CA VAL A 243 -10.65 -0.56 -5.39
C VAL A 243 -11.36 -0.23 -6.69
N PHE A 244 -12.60 -0.68 -6.82
CA PHE A 244 -13.46 -0.36 -7.95
C PHE A 244 -14.71 0.36 -7.45
N ALA A 245 -15.43 1.05 -8.32
CA ALA A 245 -16.87 1.17 -8.12
C ALA A 245 -17.50 -0.24 -8.17
N GLU A 246 -18.53 -0.53 -7.39
CA GLU A 246 -19.09 -1.90 -7.35
C GLU A 246 -19.69 -2.36 -8.69
N CYS A 247 -19.98 -1.39 -9.56
CA CYS A 247 -20.43 -1.54 -10.94
C CYS A 247 -19.28 -1.64 -11.99
N LEU A 248 -18.00 -1.61 -11.59
CA LEU A 248 -16.85 -1.59 -12.50
C LEU A 248 -16.87 -0.43 -13.52
N ASN A 249 -17.59 0.64 -13.20
CA ASN A 249 -17.62 1.85 -14.01
C ASN A 249 -16.31 2.62 -13.97
N ASP A 250 -15.49 2.35 -12.95
CA ASP A 250 -14.12 2.83 -12.80
C ASP A 250 -13.41 2.06 -11.67
N GLY A 251 -12.10 2.23 -11.53
CA GLY A 251 -11.32 1.73 -10.40
C GLY A 251 -9.86 2.15 -10.42
N MET A 252 -9.19 1.97 -9.29
CA MET A 252 -7.78 2.31 -9.14
C MET A 252 -7.02 1.15 -8.49
N ALA A 253 -5.75 1.03 -8.83
CA ALA A 253 -4.80 0.17 -8.17
C ALA A 253 -3.51 0.93 -7.84
N ILE A 254 -2.88 0.55 -6.74
CA ILE A 254 -1.60 1.09 -6.27
C ILE A 254 -0.67 -0.08 -5.93
N ALA A 255 0.55 -0.03 -6.47
CA ALA A 255 1.62 -0.96 -6.10
C ALA A 255 2.55 -0.26 -5.11
N SER A 256 2.75 -0.87 -3.95
CA SER A 256 3.46 -0.25 -2.84
C SER A 256 4.12 -1.29 -1.94
N THR A 257 4.91 -0.82 -0.99
CA THR A 257 5.61 -1.65 -0.01
C THR A 257 5.26 -1.18 1.39
N LEU A 258 4.77 -2.08 2.21
CA LEU A 258 4.55 -1.83 3.62
C LEU A 258 5.80 -2.23 4.40
N ARG A 259 6.61 -1.23 4.79
CA ARG A 259 7.92 -1.48 5.42
C ARG A 259 7.76 -1.96 6.86
N PRO A 260 8.63 -2.88 7.33
CA PRO A 260 8.67 -3.25 8.74
C PRO A 260 8.80 -2.02 9.63
N VAL A 261 8.09 -2.06 10.77
CA VAL A 261 8.26 -1.02 11.78
C VAL A 261 9.68 -1.15 12.32
N GLU A 262 10.51 -0.13 12.07
CA GLU A 262 11.85 -0.06 12.65
C GLU A 262 11.67 0.06 14.17
N ILE A 263 11.86 -1.05 14.88
CA ILE A 263 12.02 -1.02 16.33
C ILE A 263 13.39 -0.36 16.54
N PRO A 264 13.47 0.82 17.18
CA PRO A 264 14.77 1.38 17.55
C PRO A 264 15.50 0.29 18.31
N PRO A 265 16.79 0.02 18.03
CA PRO A 265 17.51 -0.97 18.81
C PRO A 265 17.30 -0.62 20.27
N ASP A 266 16.77 -1.59 21.04
CA ASP A 266 16.79 -1.51 22.50
C ASP A 266 18.17 -0.97 22.85
N SER A 267 18.23 0.11 23.60
CA SER A 267 19.50 0.67 24.03
C SER A 267 20.24 -0.46 24.72
N GLU A 268 21.12 -1.16 24.00
CA GLU A 268 22.06 -2.11 24.55
C GLU A 268 22.65 -1.37 25.74
N ASP A 269 22.43 -1.91 26.95
CA ASP A 269 22.91 -1.36 28.20
C ASP A 269 24.37 -0.98 27.97
N VAL A 270 24.61 0.30 27.72
CA VAL A 270 25.95 0.83 27.53
C VAL A 270 26.63 0.48 28.84
N PRO A 271 27.63 -0.41 28.86
CA PRO A 271 28.30 -0.75 30.10
C PRO A 271 28.80 0.58 30.65
N GLU A 272 28.30 0.98 31.82
CA GLU A 272 28.72 2.24 32.43
C GLU A 272 30.24 2.28 32.37
N PRO A 273 30.83 3.38 31.84
CA PRO A 273 32.25 3.40 31.58
C PRO A 273 32.96 3.03 32.88
N THR A 274 33.71 1.92 32.84
CA THR A 274 34.55 1.41 33.93
C THR A 274 35.68 2.38 34.31
N MET A 275 35.64 3.61 33.78
CA MET A 275 36.52 4.74 34.01
C MET A 275 36.54 5.21 35.48
N ILE A 276 35.57 4.82 36.32
CA ILE A 276 35.63 5.12 37.76
C ILE A 276 36.67 4.23 38.49
N LEU A 277 36.99 3.03 37.99
CA LEU A 277 38.03 2.17 38.57
C LEU A 277 39.45 2.55 38.12
N GLY A 278 39.60 3.15 36.93
CA GLY A 278 40.89 3.64 36.43
C GLY A 278 41.40 4.87 37.19
N LEU A 279 40.51 5.75 37.65
CA LEU A 279 40.90 6.97 38.37
C LEU A 279 41.36 6.70 39.82
N ALA A 280 40.85 5.64 40.45
CA ALA A 280 41.28 5.22 41.79
C ALA A 280 42.71 4.64 41.80
N ALA A 281 43.11 3.93 40.73
CA ALA A 281 44.44 3.34 40.62
C ALA A 281 45.55 4.41 40.44
N VAL A 282 45.28 5.50 39.72
CA VAL A 282 46.24 6.59 39.54
C VAL A 282 46.36 7.47 40.80
N ALA A 283 45.27 7.71 41.52
CA ALA A 283 45.31 8.44 42.80
C ALA A 283 46.10 7.68 43.89
N GLY A 284 46.03 6.35 43.92
CA GLY A 284 46.81 5.52 44.85
C GLY A 284 48.33 5.56 44.59
N LEU A 285 48.75 5.65 43.33
CA LEU A 285 50.17 5.70 42.94
C LEU A 285 50.82 7.06 43.25
N VAL A 286 50.08 8.17 43.19
CA VAL A 286 50.59 9.51 43.54
C VAL A 286 50.74 9.70 45.05
N MET A 287 49.91 9.04 45.87
CA MET A 287 50.04 9.12 47.33
C MET A 287 51.13 8.22 47.92
N SER A 288 51.50 7.11 47.27
CA SER A 288 52.59 6.25 47.77
C SER A 288 53.99 6.85 47.51
N GLN A 289 54.16 7.62 46.43
CA GLN A 289 55.44 8.30 46.13
C GLN A 289 55.70 9.54 47.01
N ARG A 290 54.70 10.08 47.69
CA ARG A 290 54.87 11.22 48.61
C ARG A 290 55.35 10.81 50.01
N ARG A 291 55.26 9.53 50.40
CA ARG A 291 55.72 9.06 51.72
C ARG A 291 57.20 8.66 51.78
N THR A 292 57.89 8.51 50.65
CA THR A 292 59.30 8.11 50.60
C THR A 292 60.29 9.25 50.45
N ARG A 293 59.85 10.52 50.54
CA ARG A 293 60.72 11.71 50.45
C ARG A 293 60.84 12.55 51.73
N ILE A 294 60.45 11.99 52.88
CA ILE A 294 60.80 12.55 54.19
C ILE A 294 61.38 11.42 55.04
N ALA A 295 62.67 11.18 54.86
CA ALA A 295 63.61 10.58 55.80
C ALA A 295 65.02 11.01 55.36
#